data_AF-A0A7Y2AZC0-F1
#
_entry.id   AF-A0A7Y2AZC0-F1
#
_cell.length_a   1.000
_cell.length_b   1.000
_cell.length_c   1.000
_cell.angle_alpha   90.00
_cell.angle_beta   90.00
_cell.angle_gamma   90.00
#
_symmetry.space_group_name_H-M   'P 1'
#
loop_
_entity.id
_entity.type
_entity.pdbx_description
1 polymer ?
#
loop_
_entity_poly.entity_id
_entity_poly.type
_entity_poly.pdbx_seq_one_letter_code
_entity_poly.pdbx_strand_id
1 'polypeptide(L)'
;MSYQSRSKRTFQALVTIFVALCVCATAHAKLPKGFALDHGYTFFNVQNNSDSVDGKRVHTGWQLVPLIRIYGDAPERSSIKLVLSKDGDVVAERRTQTTVYGKGNPNLQLVAGNTAAGWQQPHLLVRGGIQGMLPPVTSGGGTYEVEVIYIDGDTNKEYSAHTYTINVEKVDKLDSAAKELLVRPPEYFVTRHQELLSTILTPWGDYKGGAFAGVYQLLWNASPMETGVAPSNTTGNAAYLRCTVDGDPIKLGQSSDQRYLDATSTRSLDNDRLISLVHSDRNALEYRGGTAYREPLIFYQYQTTLPFQDTTDDYPPADGGQPMPYTTLENHDGEWECQFLDNGTLLRTFSWEVEDGTLVPHPEQEEGLTLNPGAILVETRIPENGTVLDGRTLPDAVEDGGFYGWEWETRRMRRLADDVPELGNPYPIASAPEFVPEPDAGACPQELARARRGAEASSAGDERRLEEED
;
A
#
# COMPACT_ATOMS: atom_id res chain seq x y z
N MET A 1 37.52 70.94 4.62
CA MET A 1 37.26 70.64 3.19
C MET A 1 37.67 69.21 2.92
N SER A 2 36.75 68.40 2.36
CA SER A 2 36.96 67.16 1.56
C SER A 2 37.76 66.00 2.19
N TYR A 3 37.17 64.88 2.67
CA TYR A 3 36.48 63.75 2.00
C TYR A 3 37.35 62.84 1.11
N GLN A 4 37.10 61.53 1.25
CA GLN A 4 37.55 60.32 0.52
C GLN A 4 38.87 59.64 0.98
N SER A 5 39.03 58.31 0.94
CA SER A 5 38.14 57.14 0.95
C SER A 5 39.04 55.88 1.03
N ARG A 6 38.47 54.75 1.48
CA ARG A 6 38.89 53.36 1.21
C ARG A 6 40.19 52.86 1.85
N SER A 7 40.05 51.89 2.76
CA SER A 7 40.14 50.47 2.38
C SER A 7 40.14 49.60 3.64
N LYS A 8 39.03 48.89 3.87
CA LYS A 8 38.85 47.89 4.91
C LYS A 8 39.61 46.61 4.53
N ARG A 9 40.52 46.15 5.38
CA ARG A 9 40.90 44.73 5.50
C ARG A 9 41.08 44.38 6.97
N THR A 10 39.94 44.16 7.61
CA THR A 10 39.85 43.43 8.88
C THR A 10 38.81 42.35 8.60
N PHE A 11 39.26 41.19 8.11
CA PHE A 11 38.38 40.04 7.98
C PHE A 11 38.69 39.06 9.10
N GLN A 12 37.65 38.85 9.88
CA GLN A 12 37.60 38.15 11.14
C GLN A 12 38.06 36.70 11.01
N ALA A 13 39.06 36.32 11.79
CA ALA A 13 39.16 34.98 12.33
C ALA A 13 38.08 34.85 13.43
N LEU A 14 36.86 34.47 13.04
CA LEU A 14 35.77 34.13 13.95
C LEU A 14 35.51 32.64 13.78
N VAL A 15 36.21 31.86 14.60
CA VAL A 15 35.64 30.80 15.44
C VAL A 15 34.47 30.07 14.77
N THR A 16 34.80 29.06 13.96
CA THR A 16 33.90 27.96 13.63
C THR A 16 33.69 27.15 14.93
N ILE A 17 32.78 27.60 15.78
CA ILE A 17 32.14 26.70 16.75
C ILE A 17 31.31 25.75 15.88
N PHE A 18 31.85 24.56 15.66
CA PHE A 18 31.05 23.37 15.41
C PHE A 18 30.10 23.24 16.60
N VAL A 19 28.90 23.80 16.47
CA VAL A 19 27.77 23.33 17.27
C VAL A 19 27.51 21.94 16.73
N ALA A 20 28.19 20.95 17.31
CA ALA A 20 27.64 19.62 17.38
C ALA A 20 26.31 19.79 18.11
N LEU A 21 25.24 20.01 17.34
CA LEU A 21 23.90 19.66 17.77
C LEU A 21 24.01 18.16 18.06
N CYS A 22 24.32 17.85 19.32
CA CYS A 22 23.96 16.59 19.92
C CYS A 22 22.44 16.54 19.86
N VAL A 23 21.91 16.17 18.70
CA VAL A 23 20.66 15.45 18.62
C VAL A 23 20.93 14.25 19.51
N CYS A 24 20.47 14.33 20.76
CA CYS A 24 20.42 13.19 21.66
C CYS A 24 19.40 12.23 21.06
N ALA A 25 19.78 11.56 19.97
CA ALA A 25 19.11 10.35 19.56
C ALA A 25 19.22 9.43 20.77
N THR A 26 18.12 9.25 21.48
CA THR A 26 18.02 8.23 22.51
C THR A 26 18.21 6.92 21.79
N ALA A 27 19.45 6.40 21.83
CA ALA A 27 19.75 5.10 21.29
C ALA A 27 18.99 4.07 22.12
N HIS A 28 17.79 3.73 21.67
CA HIS A 28 17.01 2.68 22.26
C HIS A 28 17.75 1.35 22.09
N ALA A 29 17.59 0.44 23.05
CA ALA A 29 18.11 -0.90 22.90
C ALA A 29 17.39 -1.58 21.70
N LYS A 30 18.10 -2.45 20.97
CA LYS A 30 17.44 -3.30 19.97
C LYS A 30 16.46 -4.25 20.65
N LEU A 31 15.47 -4.74 19.90
CA LEU A 31 14.52 -5.75 20.39
C LEU A 31 15.22 -6.90 21.13
N PRO A 32 14.62 -7.39 22.24
CA PRO A 32 15.16 -8.54 22.95
C PRO A 32 15.27 -9.77 22.04
N LYS A 33 16.20 -10.68 22.35
CA LYS A 33 16.35 -11.94 21.60
C LYS A 33 15.03 -12.71 21.58
N GLY A 34 14.62 -13.18 20.40
CA GLY A 34 13.37 -13.90 20.20
C GLY A 34 12.17 -12.99 19.89
N PHE A 35 12.37 -11.67 19.86
CA PHE A 35 11.39 -10.73 19.32
C PHE A 35 11.71 -10.38 17.87
N ALA A 36 10.67 -10.18 17.07
CA ALA A 36 10.78 -9.76 15.67
C ALA A 36 9.58 -8.91 15.27
N LEU A 37 9.84 -7.83 14.52
CA LEU A 37 8.80 -7.01 13.90
C LEU A 37 8.36 -7.66 12.59
N ASP A 38 7.06 -7.77 12.33
CA ASP A 38 6.60 -8.29 11.05
C ASP A 38 6.47 -7.15 10.03
N HIS A 39 7.48 -7.02 9.18
CA HIS A 39 7.48 -6.04 8.10
C HIS A 39 6.35 -6.31 7.10
N GLY A 40 6.03 -7.57 6.84
CA GLY A 40 4.97 -7.95 5.90
C GLY A 40 3.55 -7.73 6.40
N TYR A 41 3.36 -7.63 7.72
CA TYR A 41 2.10 -7.19 8.31
C TYR A 41 2.00 -5.68 8.48
N THR A 42 3.15 -5.00 8.54
CA THR A 42 3.22 -3.57 8.80
C THR A 42 2.48 -2.79 7.72
N PHE A 43 1.61 -1.87 8.14
CA PHE A 43 0.86 -1.03 7.22
C PHE A 43 0.63 0.35 7.84
N PHE A 44 0.73 1.40 7.03
CA PHE A 44 0.44 2.76 7.46
C PHE A 44 -0.66 3.37 6.60
N ASN A 45 -1.75 3.77 7.23
CA ASN A 45 -2.85 4.46 6.57
C ASN A 45 -3.05 5.85 7.21
N VAL A 46 -3.81 6.71 6.55
CA VAL A 46 -4.14 8.05 7.03
C VAL A 46 -5.64 8.17 7.27
N GLN A 47 -6.01 8.56 8.48
CA GLN A 47 -7.36 9.05 8.76
C GLN A 47 -7.39 10.57 8.65
N ASN A 48 -8.13 11.06 7.65
CA ASN A 48 -8.32 12.49 7.42
C ASN A 48 -9.36 13.07 8.39
N ASN A 49 -9.00 14.14 9.10
CA ASN A 49 -9.89 14.82 10.02
C ASN A 49 -10.41 16.14 9.43
N SER A 50 -11.68 16.40 9.66
CA SER A 50 -12.34 17.64 9.27
C SER A 50 -13.43 18.00 10.27
N ASP A 51 -13.57 19.29 10.51
CA ASP A 51 -14.65 19.86 11.33
C ASP A 51 -15.57 20.76 10.49
N SER A 52 -16.67 21.21 11.08
CA SER A 52 -17.57 22.22 10.48
C SER A 52 -17.43 23.54 11.23
N VAL A 53 -17.01 24.59 10.52
CA VAL A 53 -16.94 25.97 11.03
C VAL A 53 -17.85 26.82 10.16
N ASP A 54 -18.87 27.44 10.76
CA ASP A 54 -19.88 28.25 10.07
C ASP A 54 -20.57 27.52 8.89
N GLY A 55 -20.81 26.21 9.06
CA GLY A 55 -21.43 25.35 8.04
C GLY A 55 -20.48 24.94 6.89
N LYS A 56 -19.19 25.32 6.96
CA LYS A 56 -18.16 24.91 5.99
C LYS A 56 -17.26 23.85 6.61
N ARG A 57 -16.99 22.78 5.86
CA ARG A 57 -16.00 21.79 6.27
C ARG A 57 -14.60 22.38 6.18
N VAL A 58 -13.81 22.24 7.25
CA VAL A 58 -12.41 22.66 7.34
C VAL A 58 -11.54 21.49 7.70
N HIS A 59 -10.33 21.43 7.14
CA HIS A 59 -9.34 20.41 7.50
C HIS A 59 -8.79 20.69 8.90
N THR A 60 -8.74 19.67 9.75
CA THR A 60 -8.21 19.80 11.13
C THR A 60 -6.98 18.94 11.40
N GLY A 61 -6.36 18.44 10.32
CA GLY A 61 -5.20 17.56 10.37
C GLY A 61 -5.54 16.15 9.88
N TRP A 62 -4.56 15.27 10.01
CA TRP A 62 -4.71 13.86 9.70
C TRP A 62 -4.03 13.01 10.77
N GLN A 63 -4.42 11.75 10.90
CA GLN A 63 -3.84 10.83 11.89
C GLN A 63 -3.25 9.64 11.18
N LEU A 64 -2.05 9.22 11.59
CA LEU A 64 -1.49 7.96 11.14
C LEU A 64 -2.24 6.82 11.84
N VAL A 65 -2.76 5.89 11.04
CA VAL A 65 -3.39 4.65 11.47
C VAL A 65 -2.42 3.51 11.15
N PRO A 66 -1.67 3.01 12.15
CA PRO A 66 -0.72 1.93 11.97
C PRO A 66 -1.42 0.57 12.02
N LEU A 67 -0.92 -0.43 11.31
CA LEU A 67 -1.13 -1.86 11.59
C LEU A 67 0.26 -2.43 11.85
N ILE A 68 0.52 -2.88 13.09
CA ILE A 68 1.85 -3.34 13.50
C ILE A 68 1.70 -4.66 14.25
N ARG A 69 2.64 -5.57 13.99
CA ARG A 69 2.72 -6.88 14.61
C ARG A 69 4.16 -7.15 15.06
N ILE A 70 4.33 -7.49 16.33
CA ILE A 70 5.61 -7.93 16.88
C ILE A 70 5.41 -9.33 17.46
N TYR A 71 6.28 -10.26 17.09
CA TYR A 71 6.38 -11.59 17.68
C TYR A 71 7.37 -11.57 18.84
N GLY A 72 7.17 -12.45 19.80
CA GLY A 72 8.10 -12.66 20.91
C GLY A 72 7.35 -12.89 22.22
N ASP A 73 8.02 -13.55 23.17
CA ASP A 73 7.48 -13.88 24.49
C ASP A 73 7.34 -12.63 25.36
N ALA A 74 6.28 -11.88 25.11
CA ALA A 74 6.00 -10.61 25.74
C ALA A 74 5.20 -10.79 27.03
N PRO A 75 5.61 -10.18 28.16
CA PRO A 75 4.82 -10.20 29.37
C PRO A 75 3.50 -9.45 29.18
N GLU A 76 2.52 -9.75 30.04
CA GLU A 76 1.25 -9.03 30.07
C GLU A 76 1.48 -7.51 30.18
N ARG A 77 0.55 -6.73 29.64
CA ARG A 77 0.60 -5.25 29.66
C ARG A 77 1.78 -4.63 28.89
N SER A 78 2.49 -5.42 28.09
CA SER A 78 3.39 -4.90 27.07
C SER A 78 2.69 -3.85 26.18
N SER A 79 3.46 -2.93 25.61
CA SER A 79 2.93 -1.86 24.77
C SER A 79 3.73 -1.70 23.49
N ILE A 80 3.09 -1.13 22.47
CA ILE A 80 3.79 -0.54 21.33
C ILE A 80 3.68 0.98 21.47
N LYS A 81 4.82 1.66 21.36
CA LYS A 81 4.90 3.11 21.22
C LYS A 81 5.29 3.44 19.78
N LEU A 82 4.60 4.41 19.21
CA LEU A 82 4.92 4.98 17.92
C LEU A 82 5.33 6.42 18.10
N VAL A 83 6.40 6.81 17.42
CA VAL A 83 6.87 8.19 17.34
C VAL A 83 6.90 8.56 15.86
N LEU A 84 6.15 9.60 15.50
CA LEU A 84 6.14 10.17 14.16
C LEU A 84 6.95 11.45 14.20
N SER A 85 7.99 11.53 13.38
CA SER A 85 8.86 12.71 13.26
C SER A 85 8.88 13.25 11.83
N LYS A 86 9.14 14.55 11.73
CA LYS A 86 9.38 15.26 10.48
C LYS A 86 10.54 16.22 10.67
N ASP A 87 11.53 16.18 9.76
CA ASP A 87 12.72 17.04 9.84
C ASP A 87 13.45 16.96 11.19
N GLY A 88 13.40 15.79 11.84
CA GLY A 88 13.97 15.54 13.17
C GLY A 88 13.08 15.95 14.36
N ASP A 89 11.96 16.62 14.13
CA ASP A 89 11.03 17.03 15.18
C ASP A 89 9.90 16.01 15.36
N VAL A 90 9.63 15.59 16.60
CA VAL A 90 8.49 14.72 16.92
C VAL A 90 7.18 15.50 16.76
N VAL A 91 6.35 15.11 15.79
CA VAL A 91 5.05 15.74 15.52
C VAL A 91 3.88 15.03 16.18
N ALA A 92 4.02 13.73 16.45
CA ALA A 92 3.03 12.96 17.19
C ALA A 92 3.67 11.72 17.84
N GLU A 93 3.20 11.34 19.02
CA GLU A 93 3.55 10.05 19.62
C GLU A 93 2.34 9.41 20.30
N ARG A 94 2.32 8.08 20.34
CA ARG A 94 1.28 7.31 21.02
C ARG A 94 1.85 6.02 21.59
N ARG A 95 1.68 5.82 22.90
CA ARG A 95 1.85 4.51 23.54
C ARG A 95 0.49 3.82 23.62
N THR A 96 0.43 2.59 23.14
CA THR A 96 -0.77 1.74 23.18
C THR A 96 -0.41 0.43 23.85
N GLN A 97 -1.04 0.16 24.99
CA GLN A 97 -0.98 -1.17 25.60
C GLN A 97 -1.63 -2.17 24.64
N THR A 98 -0.89 -3.20 24.27
CA THR A 98 -1.35 -4.20 23.30
C THR A 98 -1.90 -5.42 24.02
N THR A 99 -2.76 -6.16 23.32
CA THR A 99 -3.15 -7.49 23.78
C THR A 99 -2.04 -8.47 23.43
N VAL A 100 -1.59 -9.23 24.42
CA VAL A 100 -0.68 -10.36 24.20
C VAL A 100 -1.52 -11.59 23.91
N TYR A 101 -1.41 -12.12 22.69
CA TYR A 101 -2.07 -13.36 22.31
C TYR A 101 -1.09 -14.50 22.48
N GLY A 102 -1.21 -15.25 23.58
CA GLY A 102 -0.43 -16.46 23.81
C GLY A 102 -0.93 -17.66 23.00
N LYS A 103 -0.08 -18.69 22.92
CA LYS A 103 -0.40 -19.99 22.33
C LYS A 103 -1.75 -20.54 22.82
N GLY A 104 -2.61 -20.94 21.89
CA GLY A 104 -3.93 -21.53 22.18
C GLY A 104 -5.04 -20.54 22.52
N ASN A 105 -4.80 -19.22 22.43
CA ASN A 105 -5.87 -18.23 22.61
C ASN A 105 -6.85 -18.28 21.41
N PRO A 106 -8.15 -18.57 21.62
CA PRO A 106 -9.12 -18.67 20.54
C PRO A 106 -9.37 -17.34 19.80
N ASN A 107 -9.07 -16.20 20.44
CA ASN A 107 -9.20 -14.87 19.83
C ASN A 107 -8.03 -14.51 18.91
N LEU A 108 -7.00 -15.33 18.84
CA LEU A 108 -5.82 -15.12 17.98
C LEU A 108 -6.23 -15.18 16.48
N GLN A 109 -7.29 -15.91 16.14
CA GLN A 109 -7.89 -15.96 14.79
C GLN A 109 -8.28 -14.59 14.23
N LEU A 110 -8.92 -13.75 15.06
CA LEU A 110 -9.47 -12.45 14.66
C LEU A 110 -8.39 -11.41 14.37
N VAL A 111 -7.15 -11.68 14.80
CA VAL A 111 -6.10 -10.67 14.91
C VAL A 111 -4.88 -11.02 14.08
N ALA A 112 -4.59 -12.32 13.89
CA ALA A 112 -3.58 -12.81 12.95
C ALA A 112 -4.04 -12.77 11.48
N GLY A 113 -5.26 -12.31 11.20
CA GLY A 113 -5.83 -12.28 9.85
C GLY A 113 -5.92 -13.68 9.25
N ASN A 114 -6.63 -14.61 9.89
CA ASN A 114 -6.88 -15.97 9.36
C ASN A 114 -5.65 -16.75 8.84
N THR A 115 -4.42 -16.42 9.27
CA THR A 115 -3.20 -17.14 8.88
C THR A 115 -2.90 -18.30 9.83
N ALA A 116 -2.38 -19.39 9.28
CA ALA A 116 -2.11 -20.66 9.97
C ALA A 116 -1.16 -20.49 11.15
N ALA A 117 -0.11 -19.72 10.85
CA ALA A 117 1.06 -19.59 11.65
C ALA A 117 0.76 -19.00 13.03
N GLY A 118 -0.35 -18.25 13.17
CA GLY A 118 -0.75 -17.62 14.43
C GLY A 118 -0.96 -18.61 15.59
N TRP A 119 -1.43 -19.83 15.33
CA TRP A 119 -1.79 -20.78 16.39
C TRP A 119 -0.60 -21.39 17.11
N GLN A 120 0.55 -21.47 16.45
CA GLN A 120 1.76 -22.07 16.99
C GLN A 120 2.73 -21.01 17.55
N GLN A 121 2.46 -19.72 17.35
CA GLN A 121 3.33 -18.68 17.88
C GLN A 121 3.25 -18.62 19.41
N PRO A 122 4.40 -18.50 20.11
CA PRO A 122 4.43 -18.43 21.56
C PRO A 122 3.60 -17.25 22.05
N HIS A 123 3.82 -16.07 21.47
CA HIS A 123 3.09 -14.84 21.79
C HIS A 123 3.09 -13.87 20.59
N LEU A 124 1.93 -13.28 20.32
CA LEU A 124 1.70 -12.29 19.27
C LEU A 124 1.23 -10.98 19.92
N LEU A 125 1.93 -9.86 19.68
CA LEU A 125 1.48 -8.53 20.05
C LEU A 125 0.80 -7.87 18.86
N VAL A 126 -0.51 -7.63 18.96
CA VAL A 126 -1.24 -6.84 17.97
C VAL A 126 -2.14 -5.83 18.66
N ARG A 127 -1.95 -4.56 18.30
CA ARG A 127 -2.94 -3.73 17.59
C ARG A 127 -2.36 -2.34 17.39
N GLY A 128 -1.82 -2.09 16.20
CA GLY A 128 -2.11 -0.83 15.52
C GLY A 128 -3.46 -0.99 14.84
N GLY A 129 -4.33 -0.01 14.98
CA GLY A 129 -5.62 0.12 14.32
C GLY A 129 -6.19 1.45 14.83
N ILE A 130 -7.51 1.66 14.80
CA ILE A 130 -8.11 2.89 15.36
C ILE A 130 -7.66 3.17 16.81
N GLN A 131 -7.40 2.14 17.63
CA GLN A 131 -6.92 2.32 19.01
C GLN A 131 -5.45 2.77 19.13
N GLY A 132 -4.65 2.53 18.09
CA GLY A 132 -3.24 2.89 18.01
C GLY A 132 -2.97 4.18 17.23
N MET A 133 -4.03 4.91 16.82
CA MET A 133 -3.87 6.14 16.05
C MET A 133 -3.06 7.18 16.80
N LEU A 134 -2.12 7.77 16.08
CA LEU A 134 -1.40 8.92 16.56
C LEU A 134 -2.33 10.14 16.69
N PRO A 135 -2.05 11.09 17.60
CA PRO A 135 -2.73 12.37 17.63
C PRO A 135 -2.75 13.06 16.25
N PRO A 136 -3.76 13.88 15.94
CA PRO A 136 -3.82 14.59 14.67
C PRO A 136 -2.58 15.46 14.46
N VAL A 137 -2.04 15.36 13.26
CA VAL A 137 -0.91 16.12 12.75
C VAL A 137 -1.45 17.17 11.79
N THR A 138 -1.01 18.41 11.96
CA THR A 138 -1.38 19.54 11.08
C THR A 138 -0.26 19.94 10.14
N SER A 139 0.95 19.37 10.31
CA SER A 139 1.99 19.48 9.30
C SER A 139 1.49 18.78 8.03
N GLY A 140 1.56 19.47 6.88
CA GLY A 140 1.05 18.98 5.60
C GLY A 140 1.79 17.74 5.07
N GLY A 141 1.78 17.53 3.75
CA GLY A 141 2.45 16.39 3.12
C GLY A 141 3.99 16.41 3.24
N GLY A 142 4.63 15.37 2.71
CA GLY A 142 6.08 15.16 2.66
C GLY A 142 6.53 13.91 3.40
N THR A 143 7.84 13.76 3.54
CA THR A 143 8.49 12.63 4.20
C THR A 143 8.38 12.73 5.73
N TYR A 144 8.09 11.59 6.36
CA TYR A 144 8.06 11.40 7.80
C TYR A 144 8.81 10.12 8.17
N GLU A 145 9.34 10.08 9.39
CA GLU A 145 9.88 8.88 10.01
C GLU A 145 8.89 8.34 11.03
N VAL A 146 8.68 7.02 11.04
CA VAL A 146 7.84 6.32 12.03
C VAL A 146 8.70 5.35 12.81
N GLU A 147 9.08 5.73 14.03
CA GLU A 147 9.76 4.82 14.94
C GLU A 147 8.75 3.92 15.64
N VAL A 148 8.96 2.61 15.55
CA VAL A 148 8.22 1.57 16.25
C VAL A 148 9.03 1.11 17.46
N ILE A 149 8.47 1.28 18.66
CA ILE A 149 9.12 0.96 19.92
C ILE A 149 8.30 -0.09 20.66
N TYR A 150 8.92 -1.21 21.01
CA TYR A 150 8.38 -2.19 21.94
C TYR A 150 8.66 -1.75 23.38
N ILE A 151 7.65 -1.85 24.25
CA ILE A 151 7.79 -1.58 25.68
C ILE A 151 7.41 -2.83 26.47
N ASP A 152 8.39 -3.35 27.21
CA ASP A 152 8.24 -4.51 28.08
C ASP A 152 7.27 -4.22 29.24
N GLY A 153 6.25 -5.07 29.41
CA GLY A 153 5.17 -4.87 30.38
C GLY A 153 5.59 -4.98 31.84
N ASP A 154 6.64 -5.74 32.15
CA ASP A 154 7.12 -5.96 33.52
C ASP A 154 8.10 -4.87 33.97
N THR A 155 8.94 -4.41 33.05
CA THR A 155 10.07 -3.52 33.33
C THR A 155 9.90 -2.10 32.80
N ASN A 156 8.94 -1.86 31.91
CA ASN A 156 8.78 -0.62 31.13
C ASN A 156 10.03 -0.21 30.32
N LYS A 157 10.94 -1.14 30.04
CA LYS A 157 12.08 -0.87 29.16
C LYS A 157 11.60 -0.71 27.72
N GLU A 158 12.13 0.31 27.05
CA GLU A 158 11.86 0.62 25.65
C GLU A 158 12.93 0.01 24.74
N TYR A 159 12.48 -0.64 23.68
CA TYR A 159 13.32 -1.26 22.66
C TYR A 159 12.88 -0.78 21.28
N SER A 160 13.79 -0.23 20.48
CA SER A 160 13.47 0.15 19.10
C SER A 160 13.38 -1.10 18.25
N ALA A 161 12.25 -1.25 17.58
CA ALA A 161 11.96 -2.32 16.65
C ALA A 161 12.46 -1.95 15.26
N HIS A 162 12.02 -0.80 14.75
CA HIS A 162 12.44 -0.28 13.45
C HIS A 162 12.02 1.19 13.30
N THR A 163 12.65 1.92 12.38
CA THR A 163 12.21 3.26 11.94
C THR A 163 11.90 3.20 10.45
N TYR A 164 10.64 3.43 10.09
CA TYR A 164 10.18 3.45 8.70
C TYR A 164 10.24 4.85 8.13
N THR A 165 10.44 4.97 6.82
CA THR A 165 10.26 6.21 6.08
C THR A 165 8.95 6.15 5.30
N ILE A 166 8.02 7.05 5.61
CA ILE A 166 6.76 7.18 4.86
C ILE A 166 6.73 8.51 4.14
N ASN A 167 6.18 8.55 2.93
CA ASN A 167 5.85 9.80 2.26
C ASN A 167 4.33 10.01 2.27
N VAL A 168 3.89 11.14 2.82
CA VAL A 168 2.48 11.50 2.94
C VAL A 168 2.14 12.54 1.89
N GLU A 169 1.26 12.20 0.97
CA GLU A 169 0.87 13.08 -0.13
C GLU A 169 -0.47 13.74 0.12
N LYS A 170 -0.64 14.93 -0.45
CA LYS A 170 -1.86 15.73 -0.37
C LYS A 170 -2.68 15.55 -1.65
N VAL A 171 -3.99 15.38 -1.51
CA VAL A 171 -4.97 15.35 -2.60
C VAL A 171 -5.99 16.46 -2.38
N ASP A 172 -6.10 17.33 -3.37
CA ASP A 172 -7.12 18.37 -3.38
C ASP A 172 -8.46 17.83 -3.91
N LYS A 173 -9.56 18.32 -3.33
CA LYS A 173 -10.92 17.92 -3.70
C LYS A 173 -11.81 19.13 -3.87
N LEU A 174 -12.46 19.22 -5.03
CA LEU A 174 -13.55 20.15 -5.28
C LEU A 174 -14.87 19.40 -5.44
N ASP A 175 -15.93 19.87 -4.78
CA ASP A 175 -17.28 19.33 -4.94
C ASP A 175 -17.97 19.88 -6.19
N SER A 176 -18.56 19.02 -7.01
CA SER A 176 -19.28 19.37 -8.24
C SER A 176 -20.77 19.65 -8.01
N ALA A 177 -21.31 19.34 -6.82
CA ALA A 177 -22.75 19.32 -6.59
C ALA A 177 -23.37 20.69 -6.24
N ALA A 178 -22.57 21.72 -5.98
CA ALA A 178 -23.07 23.01 -5.50
C ALA A 178 -23.02 24.10 -6.58
N LYS A 179 -24.05 24.97 -6.62
CA LYS A 179 -24.10 26.17 -7.47
C LYS A 179 -22.96 27.17 -7.16
N GLU A 180 -22.30 26.99 -6.01
CA GLU A 180 -21.11 27.69 -5.56
C GLU A 180 -19.99 26.66 -5.37
N LEU A 181 -18.74 27.04 -5.63
CA LEU A 181 -17.58 26.20 -5.32
C LEU A 181 -17.52 25.93 -3.82
N LEU A 182 -17.79 24.69 -3.45
CA LEU A 182 -17.45 24.17 -2.14
C LEU A 182 -16.07 23.54 -2.24
N VAL A 183 -15.06 24.31 -1.84
CA VAL A 183 -13.72 23.75 -1.57
C VAL A 183 -13.89 22.76 -0.43
N ARG A 184 -13.63 21.47 -0.70
CA ARG A 184 -13.58 20.48 0.37
C ARG A 184 -12.22 20.57 1.06
N PRO A 185 -12.13 20.21 2.35
CA PRO A 185 -10.86 19.96 2.99
C PRO A 185 -9.99 19.04 2.12
N PRO A 186 -8.69 19.33 1.95
CA PRO A 186 -7.79 18.38 1.33
C PRO A 186 -7.73 17.09 2.16
N GLU A 187 -7.41 16.01 1.48
CA GLU A 187 -7.15 14.71 2.08
C GLU A 187 -5.69 14.33 1.89
N TYR A 188 -5.20 13.46 2.76
CA TYR A 188 -3.83 12.97 2.80
C TYR A 188 -3.81 11.45 2.76
N PHE A 189 -2.74 10.88 2.21
CA PHE A 189 -2.50 9.45 2.16
C PHE A 189 -1.01 9.13 2.22
N VAL A 190 -0.65 7.94 2.70
CA VAL A 190 0.73 7.43 2.56
C VAL A 190 0.88 6.88 1.14
N THR A 191 1.83 7.37 0.34
CA THR A 191 2.12 6.77 -0.97
C THR A 191 2.66 5.35 -0.79
N ARG A 192 2.34 4.46 -1.73
CA ARG A 192 2.72 3.04 -1.67
C ARG A 192 3.44 2.56 -2.93
N HIS A 193 4.02 3.47 -3.70
CA HIS A 193 4.78 3.09 -4.88
C HIS A 193 6.01 2.23 -4.54
N GLN A 194 6.66 2.44 -3.40
CA GLN A 194 7.79 1.61 -2.91
C GLN A 194 7.38 0.13 -2.69
N GLU A 195 6.09 -0.11 -2.44
CA GLU A 195 5.58 -1.39 -1.97
C GLU A 195 5.26 -2.38 -3.09
N LEU A 196 5.43 -1.97 -4.35
CA LEU A 196 4.98 -2.75 -5.51
C LEU A 196 5.67 -4.12 -5.60
N LEU A 197 6.91 -4.22 -5.11
CA LEU A 197 7.70 -5.46 -5.04
C LEU A 197 7.66 -6.16 -3.67
N SER A 198 6.96 -5.58 -2.69
CA SER A 198 6.82 -6.14 -1.34
C SER A 198 5.77 -7.26 -1.30
N THR A 199 6.01 -8.34 -2.08
CA THR A 199 5.13 -9.51 -2.15
C THR A 199 5.57 -10.58 -1.17
N ILE A 200 4.63 -11.14 -0.43
CA ILE A 200 4.88 -12.15 0.61
C ILE A 200 4.13 -13.42 0.27
N LEU A 201 4.83 -14.56 0.27
CA LEU A 201 4.20 -15.87 0.27
C LEU A 201 4.10 -16.36 1.71
N THR A 202 2.90 -16.71 2.16
CA THR A 202 2.64 -17.14 3.54
C THR A 202 1.67 -18.32 3.59
N PRO A 203 1.85 -19.26 4.52
CA PRO A 203 0.86 -20.32 4.74
C PRO A 203 -0.46 -19.74 5.29
N TRP A 204 -1.58 -20.17 4.68
CA TRP A 204 -2.97 -20.00 5.14
C TRP A 204 -3.33 -21.15 6.07
N GLY A 205 -3.85 -20.81 7.26
CA GLY A 205 -4.63 -21.67 8.14
C GLY A 205 -4.12 -23.09 8.40
N ASP A 206 -3.60 -23.38 9.60
CA ASP A 206 -3.51 -24.72 10.19
C ASP A 206 -4.86 -25.02 10.86
N TYR A 207 -5.95 -24.63 10.19
CA TYR A 207 -7.29 -24.92 10.67
C TYR A 207 -7.52 -26.39 10.38
N LYS A 208 -7.20 -27.25 11.33
CA LYS A 208 -7.52 -28.68 11.27
C LYS A 208 -9.00 -28.82 10.91
N GLY A 209 -9.28 -29.22 9.67
CA GLY A 209 -10.63 -29.41 9.13
C GLY A 209 -11.19 -28.27 8.26
N GLY A 210 -10.43 -27.25 7.90
CA GLY A 210 -10.91 -26.19 7.01
C GLY A 210 -10.67 -26.60 5.56
N ALA A 211 -11.53 -26.19 4.63
CA ALA A 211 -11.34 -26.46 3.20
C ALA A 211 -10.05 -25.84 2.60
N PHE A 212 -9.33 -25.00 3.38
CA PHE A 212 -8.12 -24.29 2.99
C PHE A 212 -6.94 -24.56 3.95
N ALA A 213 -6.96 -25.69 4.65
CA ALA A 213 -5.89 -26.05 5.57
C ALA A 213 -4.58 -26.31 4.80
N GLY A 214 -3.48 -25.69 5.23
CA GLY A 214 -2.15 -25.90 4.63
C GLY A 214 -1.95 -25.29 3.24
N VAL A 215 -2.84 -24.39 2.81
CA VAL A 215 -2.77 -23.74 1.50
C VAL A 215 -1.90 -22.48 1.56
N TYR A 216 -1.20 -22.14 0.49
CA TYR A 216 -0.42 -20.90 0.44
C TYR A 216 -1.18 -19.68 -0.08
N GLN A 217 -0.76 -18.49 0.36
CA GLN A 217 -1.25 -17.21 -0.16
C GLN A 217 -0.11 -16.27 -0.56
N LEU A 218 -0.33 -15.50 -1.61
CA LEU A 218 0.41 -14.27 -1.87
C LEU A 218 -0.31 -13.06 -1.29
N LEU A 219 0.43 -12.21 -0.61
CA LEU A 219 0.06 -10.83 -0.28
C LEU A 219 0.89 -9.91 -1.16
N TRP A 220 0.26 -9.10 -2.01
CA TRP A 220 0.97 -8.26 -2.98
C TRP A 220 0.26 -6.94 -3.21
N ASN A 221 0.99 -5.88 -3.56
CA ASN A 221 0.45 -4.53 -3.70
C ASN A 221 0.35 -4.13 -5.16
N ALA A 222 -0.73 -3.45 -5.55
CA ALA A 222 -0.90 -2.89 -6.88
C ALA A 222 -1.55 -1.50 -6.82
N SER A 223 -1.48 -0.78 -7.93
CA SER A 223 -1.90 0.62 -8.05
C SER A 223 -2.69 0.83 -9.36
N PRO A 224 -3.97 0.42 -9.38
CA PRO A 224 -4.79 0.52 -10.59
C PRO A 224 -5.28 1.95 -10.83
N MET A 225 -5.63 2.24 -12.09
CA MET A 225 -6.21 3.52 -12.49
C MET A 225 -7.74 3.59 -12.28
N GLU A 226 -8.41 2.47 -12.02
CA GLU A 226 -9.86 2.41 -11.87
C GLU A 226 -10.28 1.67 -10.59
N THR A 227 -11.40 2.08 -10.01
CA THR A 227 -11.98 1.43 -8.82
C THR A 227 -12.60 0.09 -9.17
N GLY A 228 -12.48 -0.89 -8.28
CA GLY A 228 -13.11 -2.20 -8.47
C GLY A 228 -12.39 -3.08 -9.48
N VAL A 229 -11.20 -2.68 -9.94
CA VAL A 229 -10.30 -3.55 -10.68
C VAL A 229 -9.78 -4.61 -9.70
N ALA A 230 -10.14 -5.85 -9.97
CA ALA A 230 -9.56 -7.03 -9.35
C ALA A 230 -9.45 -8.10 -10.44
N PRO A 231 -8.46 -9.01 -10.33
CA PRO A 231 -8.44 -10.18 -11.20
C PRO A 231 -9.78 -10.90 -11.12
N SER A 232 -10.23 -11.43 -12.26
CA SER A 232 -11.51 -12.14 -12.36
C SER A 232 -11.63 -13.24 -11.29
N ASN A 233 -12.70 -13.17 -10.50
CA ASN A 233 -12.93 -14.05 -9.32
C ASN A 233 -14.21 -14.90 -9.43
N THR A 234 -14.92 -14.84 -10.56
CA THR A 234 -16.19 -15.53 -10.75
C THR A 234 -16.01 -16.84 -11.50
N THR A 235 -16.84 -17.83 -11.14
CA THR A 235 -16.90 -19.15 -11.77
C THR A 235 -17.10 -19.03 -13.28
N GLY A 236 -16.03 -19.23 -14.06
CA GLY A 236 -16.06 -19.24 -15.52
C GLY A 236 -14.73 -18.78 -16.13
N ASN A 237 -14.16 -17.70 -15.59
CA ASN A 237 -12.86 -17.14 -15.95
C ASN A 237 -12.23 -16.68 -14.63
N ALA A 238 -11.51 -17.54 -13.93
CA ALA A 238 -10.72 -17.11 -12.77
C ALA A 238 -9.30 -16.83 -13.23
N ALA A 239 -8.63 -15.85 -12.62
CA ALA A 239 -7.20 -15.70 -12.79
C ALA A 239 -6.47 -16.99 -12.35
N TYR A 240 -5.44 -17.40 -13.08
CA TYR A 240 -4.80 -18.70 -12.93
C TYR A 240 -3.27 -18.60 -13.00
N LEU A 241 -2.58 -19.65 -12.57
CA LEU A 241 -1.12 -19.73 -12.58
C LEU A 241 -0.59 -20.67 -13.66
N ARG A 242 0.55 -20.31 -14.26
CA ARG A 242 1.40 -21.25 -15.00
C ARG A 242 2.77 -21.24 -14.35
N CYS A 243 3.19 -22.39 -13.85
CA CYS A 243 4.43 -22.50 -13.09
C CYS A 243 5.45 -23.39 -13.77
N THR A 244 6.72 -23.04 -13.59
CA THR A 244 7.88 -23.86 -13.86
C THR A 244 8.66 -24.09 -12.57
N VAL A 245 9.39 -25.21 -12.50
CA VAL A 245 10.38 -25.51 -11.47
C VAL A 245 11.68 -25.82 -12.19
N ASP A 246 12.74 -25.07 -11.90
CA ASP A 246 14.02 -25.11 -12.62
C ASP A 246 13.87 -24.92 -14.15
N GLY A 247 12.83 -24.18 -14.56
CA GLY A 247 12.49 -23.93 -15.95
C GLY A 247 11.60 -25.00 -16.61
N ASP A 248 11.40 -26.15 -15.97
CA ASP A 248 10.51 -27.21 -16.47
C ASP A 248 9.06 -26.94 -16.06
N PRO A 249 8.10 -26.94 -17.00
CA PRO A 249 6.69 -26.72 -16.68
C PRO A 249 6.12 -27.79 -15.76
N ILE A 250 5.44 -27.38 -14.69
CA ILE A 250 4.72 -28.29 -13.80
C ILE A 250 3.22 -28.20 -14.04
N LYS A 251 2.52 -29.31 -13.84
CA LYS A 251 1.07 -29.33 -13.88
C LYS A 251 0.53 -28.99 -12.49
N LEU A 252 -0.28 -27.93 -12.43
CA LEU A 252 -0.99 -27.59 -11.20
C LEU A 252 -2.21 -28.48 -11.02
N GLY A 253 -2.33 -29.02 -9.81
CA GLY A 253 -3.39 -29.86 -9.28
C GLY A 253 -3.55 -31.28 -9.84
N GLN A 254 -4.24 -32.13 -9.08
CA GLN A 254 -4.32 -33.59 -9.31
C GLN A 254 -5.70 -34.15 -9.74
N SER A 255 -6.74 -33.33 -9.96
CA SER A 255 -8.10 -33.83 -10.27
C SER A 255 -8.34 -34.19 -11.74
N SER A 256 -9.29 -35.08 -11.98
CA SER A 256 -9.84 -35.40 -13.30
C SER A 256 -10.71 -34.28 -13.88
N ASP A 257 -11.25 -33.35 -13.07
CA ASP A 257 -11.92 -32.13 -13.58
C ASP A 257 -10.87 -31.03 -13.77
N GLN A 258 -10.35 -30.93 -15.00
CA GLN A 258 -9.23 -30.06 -15.36
C GLN A 258 -9.53 -28.56 -15.27
N ARG A 259 -10.79 -28.16 -15.09
CA ARG A 259 -11.23 -26.78 -15.36
C ARG A 259 -10.83 -25.73 -14.32
N TYR A 260 -10.27 -26.13 -13.17
CA TYR A 260 -10.02 -25.22 -12.03
C TYR A 260 -8.74 -25.52 -11.23
N LEU A 261 -7.79 -26.28 -11.78
CA LEU A 261 -6.64 -26.77 -11.01
C LEU A 261 -5.51 -25.74 -10.84
N ASP A 262 -5.41 -24.82 -11.79
CA ASP A 262 -4.51 -23.67 -11.78
C ASP A 262 -5.19 -22.37 -11.33
N ALA A 263 -6.51 -22.43 -11.09
CA ALA A 263 -7.30 -21.29 -10.70
C ALA A 263 -6.88 -20.78 -9.32
N THR A 264 -6.77 -19.46 -9.21
CA THR A 264 -6.51 -18.77 -7.96
C THR A 264 -7.80 -18.13 -7.44
N SER A 265 -7.81 -17.81 -6.15
CA SER A 265 -8.82 -16.93 -5.58
C SER A 265 -8.14 -15.64 -5.15
N THR A 266 -8.40 -14.55 -5.88
CA THR A 266 -7.86 -13.23 -5.54
C THR A 266 -8.94 -12.33 -5.00
N ARG A 267 -8.63 -11.65 -3.90
CA ARG A 267 -9.46 -10.58 -3.32
C ARG A 267 -8.59 -9.43 -2.88
N SER A 268 -9.10 -8.20 -2.96
CA SER A 268 -8.53 -7.09 -2.22
C SER A 268 -8.73 -7.31 -0.73
N LEU A 269 -7.72 -7.04 0.08
CA LEU A 269 -7.90 -6.96 1.53
C LEU A 269 -8.81 -5.77 1.88
N ASP A 270 -9.53 -5.89 3.00
CA ASP A 270 -10.55 -4.94 3.47
C ASP A 270 -10.01 -3.50 3.63
N ASN A 271 -10.92 -2.56 3.93
CA ASN A 271 -10.70 -1.10 4.02
C ASN A 271 -9.40 -0.64 4.72
N ASP A 272 -8.86 -1.41 5.66
CA ASP A 272 -7.66 -1.04 6.40
C ASP A 272 -6.37 -1.16 5.57
N ARG A 273 -6.40 -1.91 4.45
CA ARG A 273 -5.27 -2.14 3.52
C ARG A 273 -5.58 -1.65 2.09
N LEU A 274 -6.45 -0.65 2.02
CA LEU A 274 -6.88 0.04 0.82
C LEU A 274 -6.65 1.54 0.98
N ILE A 275 -6.07 2.16 -0.05
CA ILE A 275 -6.15 3.60 -0.26
C ILE A 275 -7.03 3.82 -1.47
N SER A 276 -8.12 4.59 -1.33
CA SER A 276 -8.98 4.97 -2.44
C SER A 276 -9.41 6.43 -2.26
N LEU A 277 -8.71 7.32 -2.94
CA LEU A 277 -8.99 8.75 -2.99
C LEU A 277 -9.41 9.15 -4.39
N VAL A 278 -10.01 10.34 -4.52
CA VAL A 278 -10.35 10.92 -5.82
C VAL A 278 -9.89 12.36 -5.81
N HIS A 279 -8.97 12.69 -6.70
CA HIS A 279 -8.60 14.06 -7.02
C HIS A 279 -9.69 14.70 -7.88
N SER A 280 -10.02 15.96 -7.62
CA SER A 280 -10.91 16.76 -8.47
C SER A 280 -10.60 18.25 -8.39
N ASP A 281 -10.38 18.88 -9.53
CA ASP A 281 -9.98 20.30 -9.62
C ASP A 281 -10.77 21.14 -10.66
N ARG A 282 -11.58 20.54 -11.55
CA ARG A 282 -12.40 21.28 -12.54
C ARG A 282 -13.86 21.50 -12.13
N ASN A 283 -14.08 22.00 -10.91
CA ASN A 283 -15.41 22.55 -10.55
C ASN A 283 -15.38 24.08 -10.37
N ALA A 284 -14.25 24.73 -10.68
CA ALA A 284 -14.10 26.18 -10.56
C ALA A 284 -14.83 26.97 -11.65
N LEU A 285 -15.27 28.19 -11.30
CA LEU A 285 -16.00 29.12 -12.18
C LEU A 285 -15.29 29.35 -13.52
N GLU A 286 -13.95 29.30 -13.50
CA GLU A 286 -13.04 29.44 -14.63
C GLU A 286 -13.01 28.24 -15.60
N TYR A 287 -13.52 27.06 -15.19
CA TYR A 287 -13.65 25.85 -16.03
C TYR A 287 -15.10 25.58 -16.47
N ARG A 288 -16.02 26.56 -16.31
CA ARG A 288 -17.44 26.42 -16.66
C ARG A 288 -17.61 26.16 -18.17
N GLY A 289 -17.69 24.88 -18.52
CA GLY A 289 -17.89 24.40 -19.89
C GLY A 289 -17.36 22.98 -20.12
N GLY A 290 -16.42 22.51 -19.29
CA GLY A 290 -15.85 21.15 -19.38
C GLY A 290 -16.50 20.13 -18.43
N THR A 291 -16.30 18.84 -18.72
CA THR A 291 -16.60 17.76 -17.78
C THR A 291 -15.68 17.86 -16.57
N ALA A 292 -16.21 17.58 -15.37
CA ALA A 292 -15.44 17.57 -14.15
C ALA A 292 -14.29 16.55 -14.25
N TYR A 293 -13.05 17.00 -14.08
CA TYR A 293 -11.90 16.12 -13.98
C TYR A 293 -11.95 15.39 -12.64
N ARG A 294 -11.92 14.06 -12.71
CA ARG A 294 -11.87 13.18 -11.56
C ARG A 294 -10.85 12.11 -11.83
N GLU A 295 -9.90 11.98 -10.93
CA GLU A 295 -8.83 11.01 -11.06
C GLU A 295 -8.75 10.19 -9.76
N PRO A 296 -9.09 8.89 -9.79
CA PRO A 296 -8.96 8.05 -8.62
C PRO A 296 -7.48 7.71 -8.36
N LEU A 297 -7.11 7.75 -7.09
CA LEU A 297 -5.83 7.30 -6.56
C LEU A 297 -6.07 6.06 -5.72
N ILE A 298 -5.54 4.94 -6.17
CA ILE A 298 -5.88 3.65 -5.58
C ILE A 298 -4.62 2.84 -5.35
N PHE A 299 -4.48 2.32 -4.13
CA PHE A 299 -3.51 1.27 -3.82
C PHE A 299 -4.25 0.13 -3.13
N TYR A 300 -4.18 -1.06 -3.73
CA TYR A 300 -4.70 -2.30 -3.16
C TYR A 300 -3.54 -3.13 -2.63
N GLN A 301 -3.74 -3.75 -1.47
CA GLN A 301 -3.07 -5.01 -1.19
C GLN A 301 -4.04 -6.16 -1.51
N TYR A 302 -3.65 -7.01 -2.45
CA TYR A 302 -4.38 -8.22 -2.80
C TYR A 302 -3.89 -9.40 -1.96
N GLN A 303 -4.83 -10.29 -1.72
CA GLN A 303 -4.61 -11.62 -1.16
C GLN A 303 -5.02 -12.63 -2.23
N THR A 304 -4.06 -13.45 -2.68
CA THR A 304 -4.28 -14.49 -3.69
C THR A 304 -4.02 -15.85 -3.08
N THR A 305 -5.06 -16.69 -2.96
CA THR A 305 -4.91 -18.11 -2.62
C THR A 305 -4.30 -18.85 -3.80
N LEU A 306 -3.21 -19.57 -3.54
CA LEU A 306 -2.53 -20.38 -4.53
C LEU A 306 -3.03 -21.83 -4.49
N PRO A 307 -2.96 -22.57 -5.61
CA PRO A 307 -3.32 -23.98 -5.66
C PRO A 307 -2.20 -24.88 -5.11
N PHE A 308 -1.49 -24.45 -4.06
CA PHE A 308 -0.37 -25.17 -3.45
C PHE A 308 -0.67 -25.52 -2.00
N GLN A 309 -0.14 -26.66 -1.55
CA GLN A 309 -0.14 -27.05 -0.14
C GLN A 309 1.22 -27.62 0.29
N ASP A 310 1.48 -27.63 1.60
CA ASP A 310 2.72 -28.15 2.18
C ASP A 310 2.95 -29.62 1.81
N THR A 311 2.04 -30.49 2.26
CA THR A 311 2.27 -31.93 2.24
C THR A 311 1.19 -32.68 1.46
N THR A 312 1.50 -33.93 1.13
CA THR A 312 0.52 -34.89 0.60
C THR A 312 -0.47 -35.40 1.64
N ASP A 313 -0.33 -35.01 2.92
CA ASP A 313 -1.30 -35.42 3.92
C ASP A 313 -2.66 -34.86 3.53
N ASP A 314 -3.56 -35.78 3.15
CA ASP A 314 -4.97 -35.52 2.99
C ASP A 314 -5.43 -34.82 4.27
N TYR A 315 -5.57 -33.50 4.25
CA TYR A 315 -6.40 -32.82 5.24
C TYR A 315 -7.82 -33.17 4.83
N PRO A 316 -8.50 -34.14 5.48
CA PRO A 316 -9.90 -34.35 5.20
C PRO A 316 -10.60 -33.03 5.56
N PRO A 317 -11.32 -32.39 4.62
CA PRO A 317 -12.11 -31.23 4.99
C PRO A 317 -13.10 -31.66 6.09
N ALA A 318 -13.37 -30.81 7.08
CA ALA A 318 -14.15 -31.17 8.27
C ALA A 318 -15.58 -31.63 7.96
N ASP A 319 -16.06 -31.35 6.74
CA ASP A 319 -17.36 -31.74 6.23
C ASP A 319 -17.37 -33.11 5.53
N GLY A 320 -16.23 -33.80 5.44
CA GLY A 320 -16.11 -35.10 4.76
C GLY A 320 -16.07 -34.99 3.23
N GLY A 321 -15.82 -33.79 2.68
CA GLY A 321 -15.50 -33.60 1.27
C GLY A 321 -14.24 -34.34 0.82
N GLN A 322 -14.05 -34.43 -0.50
CA GLN A 322 -12.80 -34.95 -1.07
C GLN A 322 -11.66 -33.94 -0.82
N PRO A 323 -10.42 -34.41 -0.57
CA PRO A 323 -9.25 -33.54 -0.51
C PRO A 323 -9.20 -32.63 -1.75
N MET A 324 -8.93 -31.35 -1.53
CA MET A 324 -8.72 -30.43 -2.64
C MET A 324 -7.46 -30.90 -3.39
N PRO A 325 -7.50 -30.97 -4.73
CA PRO A 325 -6.43 -31.56 -5.53
C PRO A 325 -5.27 -30.57 -5.72
N TYR A 326 -4.70 -30.03 -4.64
CA TYR A 326 -3.62 -29.05 -4.70
C TYR A 326 -2.28 -29.68 -5.09
N THR A 327 -1.39 -28.88 -5.69
CA THR A 327 -0.01 -29.29 -5.91
C THR A 327 0.75 -29.19 -4.59
N THR A 328 1.47 -30.24 -4.23
CA THR A 328 2.27 -30.29 -3.00
C THR A 328 3.68 -29.79 -3.26
N LEU A 329 4.20 -28.91 -2.40
CA LEU A 329 5.57 -28.41 -2.53
C LEU A 329 6.61 -29.54 -2.34
N GLU A 330 6.35 -30.52 -1.47
CA GLU A 330 7.19 -31.72 -1.23
C GLU A 330 7.63 -32.50 -2.47
N ASN A 331 6.89 -32.39 -3.58
CA ASN A 331 7.18 -33.14 -4.80
C ASN A 331 7.97 -32.33 -5.85
N HIS A 332 8.35 -31.10 -5.52
CA HIS A 332 8.79 -30.10 -6.48
C HIS A 332 9.80 -29.11 -5.84
N ASP A 333 10.96 -29.63 -5.43
CA ASP A 333 12.09 -28.78 -5.01
C ASP A 333 12.71 -28.07 -6.21
N GLY A 334 13.29 -26.89 -5.97
CA GLY A 334 13.99 -26.07 -6.97
C GLY A 334 13.52 -24.62 -7.01
N GLU A 335 13.91 -23.91 -8.07
CA GLU A 335 13.53 -22.52 -8.33
C GLU A 335 12.16 -22.46 -9.02
N TRP A 336 11.17 -21.92 -8.32
CA TRP A 336 9.82 -21.75 -8.83
C TRP A 336 9.68 -20.42 -9.56
N GLU A 337 9.04 -20.45 -10.72
CA GLU A 337 8.54 -19.25 -11.40
C GLU A 337 7.09 -19.47 -11.82
N CYS A 338 6.19 -18.62 -11.33
CA CYS A 338 4.77 -18.68 -11.62
C CYS A 338 4.30 -17.39 -12.29
N GLN A 339 3.82 -17.53 -13.52
CA GLN A 339 3.09 -16.50 -14.22
C GLN A 339 1.65 -16.45 -13.70
N PHE A 340 1.20 -15.28 -13.27
CA PHE A 340 -0.18 -15.02 -12.87
C PHE A 340 -0.93 -14.39 -14.03
N LEU A 341 -1.95 -15.07 -14.55
CA LEU A 341 -2.67 -14.68 -15.76
C LEU A 341 -4.15 -14.45 -15.49
N ASP A 342 -4.75 -13.53 -16.22
CA ASP A 342 -6.21 -13.34 -16.28
C ASP A 342 -6.66 -13.23 -17.74
N ASN A 343 -7.58 -14.11 -18.15
CA ASN A 343 -8.03 -14.24 -19.54
C ASN A 343 -6.87 -14.32 -20.57
N GLY A 344 -5.77 -14.99 -20.19
CA GLY A 344 -4.58 -15.15 -21.02
C GLY A 344 -3.61 -13.95 -21.03
N THR A 345 -3.96 -12.86 -20.35
CA THR A 345 -3.07 -11.71 -20.14
C THR A 345 -2.19 -11.98 -18.93
N LEU A 346 -0.87 -11.83 -19.09
CA LEU A 346 0.06 -11.88 -17.97
C LEU A 346 -0.16 -10.66 -17.07
N LEU A 347 -0.50 -10.91 -15.81
CA LEU A 347 -0.65 -9.89 -14.79
C LEU A 347 0.68 -9.63 -14.06
N ARG A 348 1.30 -10.67 -13.52
CA ARG A 348 2.58 -10.60 -12.82
C ARG A 348 3.33 -11.92 -12.94
N THR A 349 4.63 -11.91 -12.67
CA THR A 349 5.41 -13.13 -12.45
C THR A 349 5.94 -13.14 -11.02
N PHE A 350 5.84 -14.28 -10.37
CA PHE A 350 6.29 -14.51 -9.00
C PHE A 350 7.36 -15.59 -8.99
N SER A 351 8.45 -15.39 -8.25
CA SER A 351 9.53 -16.37 -8.13
C SER A 351 10.00 -16.56 -6.70
N TRP A 352 10.31 -17.81 -6.34
CA TRP A 352 10.79 -18.21 -5.02
C TRP A 352 11.48 -19.59 -5.11
N GLU A 353 12.08 -20.05 -4.02
CA GLU A 353 12.77 -21.34 -3.95
C GLU A 353 12.12 -22.28 -2.93
N VAL A 354 12.14 -23.58 -3.23
CA VAL A 354 11.68 -24.67 -2.37
C VAL A 354 12.79 -25.71 -2.21
N GLU A 355 13.08 -26.10 -0.97
CA GLU A 355 14.04 -27.15 -0.64
C GLU A 355 13.45 -28.08 0.41
N ASP A 356 13.56 -29.39 0.20
CA ASP A 356 12.98 -30.43 1.07
C ASP A 356 11.48 -30.18 1.35
N GLY A 357 10.73 -29.76 0.34
CA GLY A 357 9.30 -29.44 0.45
C GLY A 357 8.96 -28.19 1.25
N THR A 358 9.95 -27.39 1.65
CA THR A 358 9.77 -26.19 2.46
C THR A 358 10.18 -24.94 1.69
N LEU A 359 9.46 -23.83 1.91
CA LEU A 359 9.84 -22.53 1.37
C LEU A 359 11.20 -22.08 1.92
N VAL A 360 12.11 -21.72 1.03
CA VAL A 360 13.41 -21.16 1.39
C VAL A 360 13.25 -19.65 1.64
N PRO A 361 13.67 -19.11 2.81
CA PRO A 361 13.66 -17.68 3.05
C PRO A 361 14.49 -16.93 2.01
N HIS A 362 13.96 -15.82 1.50
CA HIS A 362 14.69 -14.99 0.55
C HIS A 362 15.90 -14.34 1.24
N PRO A 363 17.05 -14.13 0.55
CA PRO A 363 18.25 -13.55 1.16
C PRO A 363 18.07 -12.20 1.87
N GLU A 364 17.11 -11.36 1.44
CA GLU A 364 16.74 -10.12 2.20
C GLU A 364 16.35 -10.41 3.66
N GLN A 365 15.77 -11.58 3.94
CA GLN A 365 15.40 -11.99 5.29
C GLN A 365 16.63 -12.34 6.15
N GLU A 366 17.74 -12.73 5.53
CA GLU A 366 19.02 -12.93 6.22
C GLU A 366 19.68 -11.59 6.58
N GLU A 367 19.42 -10.54 5.78
CA GLU A 367 19.89 -9.16 6.03
C GLU A 367 19.02 -8.40 7.05
N GLY A 368 17.97 -9.04 7.56
CA GLY A 368 17.18 -8.56 8.70
C GLY A 368 15.71 -8.29 8.39
N LEU A 369 15.23 -8.50 7.17
CA LEU A 369 13.81 -8.40 6.86
C LEU A 369 13.05 -9.51 7.57
N THR A 370 12.33 -9.16 8.63
CA THR A 370 11.54 -10.14 9.39
C THR A 370 10.07 -10.17 8.94
N LEU A 371 9.58 -11.35 8.59
CA LEU A 371 8.20 -11.58 8.16
C LEU A 371 7.46 -12.49 9.14
N ASN A 372 6.18 -12.75 8.87
CA ASN A 372 5.42 -13.79 9.55
C ASN A 372 6.19 -15.14 9.52
N PRO A 373 6.23 -15.92 10.60
CA PRO A 373 6.89 -17.23 10.57
C PRO A 373 6.34 -18.14 9.48
N GLY A 374 7.25 -18.77 8.73
CA GLY A 374 6.94 -19.57 7.55
C GLY A 374 6.59 -18.76 6.31
N ALA A 375 6.58 -17.42 6.39
CA ALA A 375 6.43 -16.56 5.24
C ALA A 375 7.78 -16.15 4.66
N ILE A 376 7.80 -15.97 3.35
CA ILE A 376 8.98 -15.55 2.60
C ILE A 376 8.67 -14.31 1.74
N LEU A 377 9.70 -13.51 1.47
CA LEU A 377 9.64 -12.52 0.40
C LEU A 377 9.64 -13.24 -0.96
N VAL A 378 8.80 -12.79 -1.87
CA VAL A 378 8.69 -13.32 -3.22
C VAL A 378 9.13 -12.27 -4.22
N GLU A 379 9.95 -12.69 -5.16
CA GLU A 379 10.36 -11.84 -6.26
C GLU A 379 9.19 -11.62 -7.19
N THR A 380 8.82 -10.36 -7.39
CA THR A 380 7.72 -9.97 -8.26
C THR A 380 8.26 -9.24 -9.46
N ARG A 381 7.80 -9.63 -10.66
CA ARG A 381 8.00 -8.85 -11.88
C ARG A 381 6.68 -8.30 -12.38
N ILE A 382 6.67 -7.00 -12.66
CA ILE A 382 5.58 -6.30 -13.32
C ILE A 382 5.88 -6.31 -14.83
N PRO A 383 4.92 -6.68 -15.70
CA PRO A 383 5.12 -6.63 -17.14
C PRO A 383 5.52 -5.23 -17.62
N GLU A 384 6.43 -5.13 -18.59
CA GLU A 384 6.97 -3.86 -19.11
C GLU A 384 5.88 -2.86 -19.55
N ASN A 385 4.80 -3.37 -20.15
CA ASN A 385 3.67 -2.55 -20.61
C ASN A 385 2.60 -2.31 -19.53
N GLY A 386 2.84 -2.78 -18.31
CA GLY A 386 1.87 -2.76 -17.23
C GLY A 386 0.67 -3.65 -17.45
N THR A 387 -0.30 -3.48 -16.55
CA THR A 387 -1.58 -4.18 -16.57
C THR A 387 -2.67 -3.25 -16.03
N VAL A 388 -3.92 -3.70 -16.05
CA VAL A 388 -5.01 -2.97 -15.39
C VAL A 388 -4.79 -2.78 -13.88
N LEU A 389 -3.93 -3.61 -13.26
CA LEU A 389 -3.59 -3.56 -11.83
C LEU A 389 -2.46 -2.57 -11.53
N ASP A 390 -1.63 -2.26 -12.52
CA ASP A 390 -0.37 -1.53 -12.39
C ASP A 390 -0.41 -0.24 -13.22
N GLY A 391 -1.54 0.44 -13.21
CA GLY A 391 -1.75 1.63 -14.05
C GLY A 391 -1.01 2.87 -13.55
N ARG A 392 -0.44 2.84 -12.34
CA ARG A 392 0.42 3.91 -11.79
C ARG A 392 1.61 3.31 -11.05
N THR A 393 2.80 3.47 -11.58
CA THR A 393 4.05 3.02 -10.95
C THR A 393 5.06 4.16 -10.93
N LEU A 394 5.93 4.17 -9.93
CA LEU A 394 7.00 5.16 -9.78
C LEU A 394 8.31 4.39 -9.51
N PRO A 395 9.14 4.14 -10.54
CA PRO A 395 10.36 3.32 -10.40
C PRO A 395 11.31 3.86 -9.33
N ASP A 396 11.60 5.17 -9.32
CA ASP A 396 12.45 5.82 -8.31
C ASP A 396 12.04 5.46 -6.88
N ALA A 397 10.72 5.37 -6.61
CA ALA A 397 10.23 5.02 -5.29
C ALA A 397 10.46 3.53 -4.94
N VAL A 398 10.42 2.63 -5.93
CA VAL A 398 10.75 1.21 -5.73
C VAL A 398 12.26 1.02 -5.56
N GLU A 399 13.07 1.79 -6.28
CA GLU A 399 14.54 1.78 -6.13
C GLU A 399 14.97 2.17 -4.71
N ASP A 400 14.26 3.13 -4.09
CA ASP A 400 14.47 3.54 -2.70
C ASP A 400 14.17 2.43 -1.67
N GLY A 401 13.46 1.37 -2.06
CA GLY A 401 13.20 0.22 -1.18
C GLY A 401 11.78 -0.36 -1.28
N GLY A 402 11.43 -1.17 -0.29
CA GLY A 402 10.08 -1.69 -0.04
C GLY A 402 9.72 -1.59 1.44
N PHE A 403 8.60 -2.19 1.86
CA PHE A 403 8.15 -2.20 3.27
C PHE A 403 8.29 -0.86 4.03
N TYR A 404 7.95 0.27 3.40
CA TYR A 404 8.06 1.65 3.88
C TYR A 404 9.51 2.11 4.14
N GLY A 405 10.34 2.05 3.10
CA GLY A 405 11.72 2.54 3.10
C GLY A 405 12.77 1.54 3.57
N TRP A 406 12.46 0.24 3.57
CA TRP A 406 13.44 -0.83 3.72
C TRP A 406 14.29 -0.93 2.45
N GLU A 407 15.57 -0.60 2.56
CA GLU A 407 16.53 -0.66 1.45
C GLU A 407 16.70 -2.10 0.93
N TRP A 408 16.80 -2.25 -0.40
CA TRP A 408 17.10 -3.53 -1.03
C TRP A 408 18.59 -3.87 -0.90
N GLU A 409 18.93 -4.77 0.03
CA GLU A 409 20.32 -5.13 0.31
C GLU A 409 20.90 -6.02 -0.80
N THR A 410 20.09 -6.92 -1.31
CA THR A 410 20.52 -7.91 -2.29
C THR A 410 20.61 -7.32 -3.69
N ARG A 411 21.57 -7.80 -4.48
CA ARG A 411 21.65 -7.46 -5.91
C ARG A 411 20.42 -7.96 -6.68
N ARG A 412 19.77 -9.03 -6.22
CA ARG A 412 18.61 -9.65 -6.86
C ARG A 412 17.41 -8.70 -6.80
N MET A 413 17.08 -8.18 -5.61
CA MET A 413 15.99 -7.21 -5.45
C MET A 413 16.29 -5.86 -6.11
N ARG A 414 17.53 -5.35 -6.02
CA ARG A 414 17.90 -4.11 -6.72
C ARG A 414 17.66 -4.17 -8.23
N ARG A 415 18.03 -5.29 -8.87
CA ARG A 415 17.73 -5.48 -10.30
C ARG A 415 16.24 -5.54 -10.59
N LEU A 416 15.46 -6.19 -9.74
CA LEU A 416 14.00 -6.22 -9.89
C LEU A 416 13.38 -4.84 -9.75
N ALA A 417 13.92 -4.00 -8.84
CA ALA A 417 13.53 -2.60 -8.71
C ALA A 417 13.87 -1.79 -9.95
N ASP A 418 15.10 -1.92 -10.48
CA ASP A 418 15.55 -1.27 -11.72
C ASP A 418 14.66 -1.65 -12.94
N ASP A 419 14.09 -2.85 -12.93
CA ASP A 419 13.24 -3.38 -14.01
C ASP A 419 11.76 -2.95 -13.89
N VAL A 420 11.36 -2.22 -12.83
CA VAL A 420 9.97 -1.74 -12.70
C VAL A 420 9.70 -0.65 -13.73
N PRO A 421 8.69 -0.81 -14.61
CA PRO A 421 8.38 0.20 -15.61
C PRO A 421 7.75 1.44 -14.98
N GLU A 422 7.97 2.62 -15.57
CA GLU A 422 7.18 3.82 -15.29
C GLU A 422 5.86 3.76 -16.08
N LEU A 423 4.74 3.73 -15.37
CA LEU A 423 3.41 3.57 -15.95
C LEU A 423 2.47 4.65 -15.43
N GLY A 424 1.70 5.24 -16.36
CA GLY A 424 0.71 6.26 -16.05
C GLY A 424 1.31 7.47 -15.33
N ASN A 425 0.48 8.15 -14.53
CA ASN A 425 0.95 9.21 -13.64
C ASN A 425 0.91 8.70 -12.21
N PRO A 426 2.04 8.71 -11.48
CA PRO A 426 2.10 8.19 -10.11
C PRO A 426 1.28 9.03 -9.13
N TYR A 427 1.04 10.30 -9.47
CA TYR A 427 0.27 11.26 -8.70
C TYR A 427 -0.77 11.94 -9.58
N PRO A 428 -1.81 12.57 -8.99
CA PRO A 428 -2.79 13.27 -9.79
C PRO A 428 -2.18 14.44 -10.52
N ILE A 429 -2.61 14.64 -11.77
CA ILE A 429 -2.21 15.82 -12.52
C ILE A 429 -3.21 16.93 -12.26
N ALA A 430 -2.72 18.07 -11.75
CA ALA A 430 -3.54 19.27 -11.70
C ALA A 430 -3.91 19.72 -13.12
N SER A 431 -5.20 19.95 -13.36
CA SER A 431 -5.70 20.53 -14.59
C SER A 431 -4.98 21.85 -14.87
N ALA A 432 -4.41 21.99 -16.06
CA ALA A 432 -3.97 23.28 -16.53
C ALA A 432 -5.20 24.20 -16.70
N PRO A 433 -5.15 25.47 -16.27
CA PRO A 433 -6.18 26.44 -16.62
C PRO A 433 -6.23 26.51 -18.14
N GLU A 434 -7.34 26.07 -18.71
CA GLU A 434 -7.59 26.27 -20.13
C GLU A 434 -7.66 27.79 -20.31
N PHE A 435 -6.79 28.35 -21.13
CA PHE A 435 -6.82 29.77 -21.43
C PHE A 435 -8.16 30.04 -22.11
N VAL A 436 -9.14 30.49 -21.33
CA VAL A 436 -10.32 31.13 -21.87
C VAL A 436 -9.82 32.50 -22.32
N PRO A 437 -9.64 32.76 -23.63
CA PRO A 437 -9.31 34.11 -24.06
C PRO A 437 -10.35 35.03 -23.44
N GLU A 438 -9.90 36.08 -22.76
CA GLU A 438 -10.80 37.13 -22.31
C GLU A 438 -11.72 37.47 -23.49
N PRO A 439 -13.06 37.45 -23.30
CA PRO A 439 -13.95 37.85 -24.38
C PRO A 439 -13.48 39.23 -24.80
N ASP A 440 -13.01 39.30 -26.05
CA ASP A 440 -12.36 40.47 -26.62
C ASP A 440 -13.14 41.71 -26.18
N ALA A 441 -12.51 42.63 -25.45
CA ALA A 441 -13.21 43.75 -24.82
C ALA A 441 -13.89 44.69 -25.86
N GLY A 442 -13.68 44.43 -27.16
CA GLY A 442 -14.37 45.05 -28.29
C GLY A 442 -15.57 44.27 -28.86
N ALA A 443 -15.87 43.05 -28.41
CA ALA A 443 -17.03 42.29 -28.87
C ALA A 443 -18.31 42.94 -28.30
N CYS A 444 -19.05 43.60 -29.18
CA CYS A 444 -20.30 44.27 -28.84
C CYS A 444 -21.25 43.27 -28.12
N PRO A 445 -21.87 43.62 -26.98
CA PRO A 445 -22.77 42.72 -26.24
C PRO A 445 -23.87 42.07 -27.09
N GLN A 446 -24.21 42.70 -28.23
CA GLN A 446 -25.17 42.18 -29.20
C GLN A 446 -24.65 40.97 -30.00
N GLU A 447 -23.35 40.85 -30.27
CA GLU A 447 -22.78 39.69 -30.96
C GLU A 447 -22.69 38.47 -30.04
N LEU A 448 -22.32 38.66 -28.77
CA LEU A 448 -22.38 37.61 -27.74
C LEU A 448 -23.82 37.09 -27.53
N ALA A 449 -24.82 37.98 -27.55
CA ALA A 449 -26.23 37.60 -27.47
C ALA A 449 -26.76 36.92 -28.75
N ARG A 450 -26.07 37.08 -29.89
CA ARG A 450 -26.42 36.42 -31.16
C ARG A 450 -25.77 35.03 -31.25
N ALA A 451 -24.52 34.90 -30.79
CA ALA A 451 -23.83 33.62 -30.68
C ALA A 451 -24.53 32.66 -29.70
N ARG A 452 -24.96 33.15 -28.53
CA ARG A 452 -25.74 32.33 -27.57
C ARG A 452 -27.08 31.85 -28.15
N ARG A 453 -27.80 32.72 -28.86
CA ARG A 453 -29.07 32.34 -29.54
C ARG A 453 -28.86 31.38 -30.70
N GLY A 454 -27.72 31.42 -31.38
CA GLY A 454 -27.36 30.45 -32.42
C GLY A 454 -27.08 29.05 -31.85
N ALA A 455 -26.38 28.98 -30.70
CA ALA A 455 -26.09 27.72 -30.02
C ALA A 455 -27.35 27.05 -29.44
N GLU A 456 -28.26 27.83 -28.82
CA GLU A 456 -29.53 27.33 -28.30
C GLU A 456 -30.51 26.88 -29.42
N ALA A 457 -30.45 27.51 -30.60
CA ALA A 457 -31.25 27.09 -31.75
C ALA A 457 -30.70 25.82 -32.43
N SER A 458 -29.38 25.57 -32.34
CA SER A 458 -28.74 24.37 -32.83
C SER A 458 -29.06 23.15 -31.97
N SER A 459 -29.09 23.29 -30.64
CA SER A 459 -29.45 22.18 -29.74
C SER A 459 -30.93 21.80 -29.83
N ALA A 460 -31.82 22.77 -30.05
CA ALA A 460 -33.25 22.51 -30.25
C ALA A 460 -33.59 21.88 -31.62
N GLY A 461 -32.68 22.00 -32.60
CA GLY A 461 -32.83 21.38 -33.92
C GLY A 461 -32.50 19.88 -33.93
N ASP A 462 -31.54 19.45 -33.11
CA ASP A 462 -31.16 18.03 -32.99
C ASP A 462 -32.18 17.21 -32.18
N GLU A 463 -32.85 17.80 -31.18
CA GLU A 463 -33.91 17.10 -30.45
C GLU A 463 -35.15 16.80 -31.33
N ARG A 464 -35.48 17.65 -32.30
CA ARG A 464 -36.59 17.37 -33.24
C ARG A 464 -36.27 16.33 -34.31
N ARG A 465 -34.99 16.07 -34.57
CA ARG A 465 -34.59 15.08 -35.58
C ARG A 465 -34.65 13.65 -35.05
N LEU A 466 -34.67 13.47 -33.73
CA LEU A 466 -34.79 12.16 -33.08
C LEU A 466 -36.25 11.73 -32.83
N GLU A 467 -37.24 12.59 -33.03
CA GLU A 467 -38.68 12.25 -32.90
C GLU A 467 -39.36 11.89 -34.25
N GLU A 468 -38.67 12.01 -35.39
CA GLU A 468 -39.20 11.66 -36.72
C GLU A 468 -38.66 10.33 -37.29
N GLU A 469 -37.84 9.58 -36.52
CA GLU A 469 -37.34 8.24 -36.90
C GLU A 469 -37.81 7.10 -35.97
N ASP A 470 -39.04 7.18 -35.45
CA ASP A 470 -39.77 6.04 -34.86
C ASP A 470 -41.17 5.85 -35.50
#